data_AF-A0A0R1EPS0-F1
#
_entry.id   AF-A0A0R1EPS0-F1
#
_cell.length_a   1.000
_cell.length_b   1.000
_cell.length_c   1.000
_cell.angle_alpha   90.00
_cell.angle_beta   90.00
_cell.angle_gamma   90.00
#
_symmetry.space_group_name_H-M   'P 1'
#
loop_
_entity.id
_entity.type
_entity.pdbx_description
1 polymer ?
#
loop_
_entity_poly.entity_id
_entity_poly.type
_entity_poly.pdbx_seq_one_letter_code
_entity_poly.pdbx_strand_id
1 'polypeptide(L)'
;MPQVPEKLNFVVDANPIYQVAQIYFAQQGIKFGIHQVVGLENKDEISREYRFLKQTIERLNRAYKENYRSSTGFGSATGSASYTALYSAAYNFLRPHEALHYRVPVELPQLKPFKRMPDKWLALIELAQSQLPTAA
;
A
#
# COMPACT_ATOMS: atom_id res chain seq x y z
N MET A 1 8.88 1.72 22.97
CA MET A 1 8.63 1.02 21.69
C MET A 1 7.14 1.12 21.37
N PRO A 2 6.73 1.27 20.11
CA PRO A 2 5.31 1.28 19.75
C PRO A 2 4.63 -0.02 20.22
N GLN A 3 3.38 0.07 20.69
CA GLN A 3 2.62 -1.11 21.12
C GLN A 3 2.30 -1.99 19.90
N VAL A 4 2.74 -3.24 19.93
CA VAL A 4 2.45 -4.22 18.87
C VAL A 4 1.07 -4.83 19.14
N PRO A 5 0.17 -4.89 18.14
CA PRO A 5 -1.12 -5.55 18.31
C PRO A 5 -0.98 -7.02 18.71
N GLU A 6 -1.75 -7.47 19.69
CA GLU A 6 -1.71 -8.87 20.19
C GLU A 6 -2.00 -9.92 19.10
N LYS A 7 -2.75 -9.55 18.07
CA LYS A 7 -3.15 -10.41 16.93
C LYS A 7 -2.58 -9.91 15.62
N LEU A 8 -1.31 -9.47 15.61
CA LEU A 8 -0.63 -9.09 14.38
C LEU A 8 -0.37 -10.34 13.51
N ASN A 9 -0.99 -10.37 12.33
CA ASN A 9 -0.82 -11.44 11.35
C ASN A 9 -0.47 -10.84 9.99
N PHE A 10 0.44 -11.49 9.27
CA PHE A 10 0.81 -11.13 7.91
C PHE A 10 0.39 -12.22 6.95
N VAL A 11 -0.15 -11.82 5.81
CA VAL A 11 -0.43 -12.72 4.69
C VAL A 11 0.59 -12.43 3.60
N VAL A 12 1.37 -13.45 3.24
CA VAL A 12 2.54 -13.29 2.38
C VAL A 12 2.61 -14.38 1.31
N ASP A 13 3.40 -14.13 0.27
CA ASP A 13 3.77 -15.17 -0.67
C ASP A 13 4.76 -16.18 -0.05
N ALA A 14 5.01 -17.30 -0.73
CA ALA A 14 5.87 -18.39 -0.27
C ALA A 14 7.39 -18.06 -0.21
N ASN A 15 7.78 -16.78 -0.14
CA ASN A 15 9.18 -16.40 -0.11
C ASN A 15 9.78 -16.67 1.29
N PRO A 16 10.88 -17.44 1.40
CA PRO A 16 11.51 -17.76 2.69
C PRO A 16 11.89 -16.54 3.53
N ILE A 17 12.10 -15.37 2.92
CA ILE A 17 12.47 -14.14 3.62
C ILE A 17 11.49 -13.77 4.74
N TYR A 18 10.21 -14.10 4.59
CA TYR A 18 9.19 -13.78 5.59
C TYR A 18 9.35 -14.61 6.87
N GLN A 19 9.72 -15.88 6.76
CA GLN A 19 10.02 -16.73 7.92
C GLN A 19 11.29 -16.26 8.63
N VAL A 20 12.31 -15.85 7.86
CA VAL A 20 13.54 -15.26 8.43
C VAL A 20 13.21 -13.98 9.21
N ALA A 21 12.36 -13.11 8.64
CA ALA A 21 11.90 -11.91 9.34
C ALA A 21 11.15 -12.26 10.63
N GLN A 22 10.29 -13.28 10.64
CA GLN A 22 9.59 -13.73 11.84
C GLN A 22 10.55 -14.11 12.97
N ILE A 23 11.60 -14.88 12.64
CA ILE A 23 12.61 -15.31 13.61
C ILE A 23 13.39 -14.10 14.14
N TYR A 24 13.83 -13.21 13.24
CA TYR A 24 14.57 -12.01 13.60
C TYR A 24 13.77 -11.10 14.55
N PHE A 25 12.51 -10.82 14.22
CA PHE A 25 11.65 -9.98 15.06
C PHE A 25 11.27 -10.65 16.38
N ALA A 26 11.11 -11.98 16.39
CA ALA A 26 10.88 -12.73 17.63
C ALA A 26 12.07 -12.60 18.60
N GLN A 27 13.31 -12.57 18.10
CA GLN A 27 14.50 -12.30 18.92
C GLN A 27 14.50 -10.89 19.52
N GLN A 28 13.83 -9.94 18.87
CA GLN A 28 13.64 -8.56 19.37
C GLN A 28 12.37 -8.40 20.23
N GLY A 29 11.70 -9.51 20.59
CA GLY A 29 10.48 -9.49 21.42
C GLY A 29 9.20 -9.17 20.65
N ILE A 30 9.25 -9.07 19.32
CA ILE A 30 8.10 -8.80 18.45
C ILE A 30 7.61 -10.11 17.84
N LYS A 31 6.46 -10.60 18.30
CA LYS A 31 5.85 -11.84 17.81
C LYS A 31 4.67 -11.53 16.89
N PHE A 32 4.58 -12.21 15.77
CA PHE A 32 3.46 -12.12 14.83
C PHE A 32 3.27 -13.44 14.06
N GLY A 33 2.04 -13.67 13.60
CA GLY A 33 1.71 -14.80 12.73
C GLY A 33 2.02 -14.52 11.26
N ILE A 34 2.33 -15.56 10.50
CA ILE A 34 2.47 -15.52 9.05
C ILE A 34 1.58 -16.59 8.43
N HIS A 35 0.71 -16.19 7.51
CA HIS A 35 -0.07 -17.06 6.65
C HIS A 35 0.51 -16.99 5.23
N GLN A 36 1.00 -18.12 4.72
CA GLN A 36 1.55 -18.20 3.37
C GLN A 36 0.45 -18.59 2.39
N VAL A 37 0.32 -17.85 1.29
CA VAL A 37 -0.64 -18.15 0.22
C VAL A 37 0.12 -18.50 -1.06
N VAL A 38 0.26 -19.80 -1.31
CA VAL A 38 1.12 -20.34 -2.38
C VAL A 38 0.31 -20.62 -3.65
N GLY A 39 0.76 -20.08 -4.80
CA GLY A 39 0.26 -20.46 -6.13
C GLY A 39 -1.15 -19.97 -6.50
N LEU A 40 -1.67 -20.52 -7.61
CA LEU A 40 -2.96 -20.23 -8.23
C LEU A 40 -4.06 -21.24 -7.86
N GLU A 41 -3.73 -22.38 -7.25
CA GLU A 41 -4.70 -23.43 -6.90
C GLU A 41 -4.92 -23.47 -5.38
N ASN A 42 -6.16 -23.65 -4.95
CA ASN A 42 -6.51 -23.77 -3.53
C ASN A 42 -6.19 -25.20 -3.06
N LYS A 43 -4.92 -25.46 -2.74
CA LYS A 43 -4.49 -26.80 -2.28
C LYS A 43 -4.63 -26.98 -0.77
N ASP A 44 -4.76 -25.89 -0.02
CA ASP A 44 -4.77 -25.87 1.44
C ASP A 44 -5.83 -24.91 2.01
N GLU A 45 -6.30 -25.21 3.23
CA GLU A 45 -7.37 -24.45 3.92
C GLU A 45 -6.96 -23.00 4.21
N ILE A 46 -5.68 -22.75 4.50
CA ILE A 46 -5.13 -21.41 4.76
C ILE A 46 -5.20 -20.57 3.48
N SER A 47 -4.76 -21.10 2.34
CA SER A 47 -4.92 -20.42 1.06
C SER A 47 -6.40 -20.13 0.75
N ARG A 48 -7.33 -21.03 1.10
CA ARG A 48 -8.76 -20.77 0.88
C ARG A 48 -9.27 -19.57 1.68
N GLU A 49 -8.86 -19.42 2.93
CA GLU A 49 -9.28 -18.32 3.81
C GLU A 49 -8.67 -16.98 3.37
N TYR A 50 -7.36 -16.93 3.10
CA TYR A 50 -6.64 -15.66 2.91
C TYR A 50 -6.45 -15.22 1.45
N ARG A 51 -6.87 -16.03 0.47
CA ARG A 51 -6.66 -15.73 -0.96
C ARG A 51 -7.31 -14.44 -1.44
N PHE A 52 -8.41 -14.00 -0.86
CA PHE A 52 -9.04 -12.74 -1.25
C PHE A 52 -8.08 -11.55 -1.05
N LEU A 53 -7.23 -11.59 0.00
CA LEU A 53 -6.20 -10.57 0.25
C LEU A 53 -5.12 -10.57 -0.83
N LYS A 54 -4.66 -11.76 -1.23
CA LYS A 54 -3.71 -11.90 -2.34
C LYS A 54 -4.28 -11.32 -3.65
N GLN A 55 -5.54 -11.63 -3.96
CA GLN A 55 -6.19 -11.07 -5.14
C GLN A 55 -6.30 -9.54 -5.10
N THR A 56 -6.56 -8.95 -3.93
CA THR A 56 -6.57 -7.49 -3.77
C THR A 56 -5.20 -6.88 -4.09
N ILE A 57 -4.12 -7.45 -3.56
CA ILE A 57 -2.74 -7.01 -3.85
C ILE A 57 -2.40 -7.18 -5.33
N GLU A 58 -2.74 -8.32 -5.94
CA GLU A 58 -2.47 -8.59 -7.35
C GLU A 58 -3.23 -7.63 -8.28
N ARG A 59 -4.49 -7.30 -7.95
CA ARG A 59 -5.29 -6.30 -8.68
C ARG A 59 -4.66 -4.91 -8.57
N LEU A 60 -4.21 -4.52 -7.38
CA LEU A 60 -3.50 -3.26 -7.15
C LEU A 60 -2.22 -3.19 -8.01
N ASN A 61 -1.41 -4.24 -7.99
CA ASN A 61 -0.17 -4.30 -8.76
C ASN A 61 -0.43 -4.30 -10.28
N ARG A 62 -1.52 -4.93 -10.74
CA ARG A 62 -1.92 -4.90 -12.15
C ARG A 62 -2.32 -3.49 -12.57
N ALA A 63 -3.16 -2.81 -11.78
CA ALA A 63 -3.55 -1.43 -12.06
C ALA A 63 -2.34 -0.49 -12.05
N TYR A 64 -1.43 -0.65 -11.10
CA TYR A 64 -0.17 0.09 -11.06
C TYR A 64 0.64 -0.11 -12.36
N LYS A 65 0.75 -1.36 -12.82
CA LYS A 65 1.46 -1.72 -14.05
C LYS A 65 0.83 -1.16 -15.31
N GLU A 66 -0.49 -1.21 -15.40
CA GLU A 66 -1.23 -0.71 -16.55
C GLU A 66 -1.01 0.79 -16.76
N ASN A 67 -1.00 1.57 -15.67
CA ASN A 67 -0.81 3.02 -15.73
C ASN A 67 0.60 3.45 -16.20
N TYR A 68 1.66 2.66 -15.96
CA TYR A 68 3.01 2.98 -16.47
C TYR A 68 3.36 2.26 -17.78
N ARG A 69 2.60 1.24 -18.20
CA ARG A 69 2.91 0.48 -19.43
C ARG A 69 2.87 1.37 -20.67
N SER A 70 1.97 2.36 -20.68
CA SER A 70 1.89 3.38 -21.74
C SER A 70 3.14 4.26 -21.82
N SER A 71 3.89 4.44 -20.73
CA SER A 71 5.13 5.23 -20.70
C SER A 71 6.38 4.42 -21.08
N THR A 72 6.23 3.18 -21.57
CA THR A 72 7.34 2.27 -21.93
C THR A 72 8.33 1.97 -20.78
N GLY A 73 7.88 2.14 -19.53
CA GLY A 73 8.71 1.98 -18.34
C GLY A 73 9.20 3.32 -17.76
N PHE A 74 10.28 3.26 -16.98
CA PHE A 74 10.89 4.42 -16.33
C PHE A 74 12.24 4.73 -16.95
N GLY A 75 12.46 6.00 -17.32
CA GLY A 75 13.75 6.47 -17.84
C GLY A 75 14.82 6.72 -16.77
N SER A 76 14.45 6.70 -15.48
CA SER A 76 15.38 6.90 -14.35
C SER A 76 14.82 6.36 -13.04
N ALA A 77 15.71 6.11 -12.07
CA ALA A 77 15.32 5.70 -10.72
C ALA A 77 14.53 6.80 -9.98
N THR A 78 14.89 8.06 -10.17
CA THR A 78 14.14 9.19 -9.61
C THR A 78 12.72 9.27 -10.18
N GLY A 79 12.56 8.97 -11.47
CA GLY A 79 11.26 8.91 -12.13
C GLY A 79 10.38 7.78 -11.56
N SER A 80 10.96 6.59 -11.33
CA SER A 80 10.21 5.48 -10.74
C SER A 80 9.79 5.76 -9.29
N ALA A 81 10.67 6.36 -8.49
CA ALA A 81 10.36 6.78 -7.12
C ALA A 81 9.23 7.84 -7.10
N SER A 82 9.33 8.86 -7.96
CA SER A 82 8.33 9.94 -8.06
C SER A 82 6.97 9.40 -8.49
N TYR A 83 6.94 8.51 -9.49
CA TYR A 83 5.71 7.87 -9.93
C TYR A 83 5.08 7.02 -8.82
N THR A 84 5.89 6.23 -8.11
CA THR A 84 5.41 5.39 -7.00
C THR A 84 4.80 6.24 -5.90
N ALA A 85 5.45 7.34 -5.54
CA ALA A 85 4.97 8.30 -4.54
C ALA A 85 3.65 8.94 -4.97
N LEU A 86 3.55 9.45 -6.20
CA LEU A 86 2.33 10.07 -6.73
C LEU A 86 1.18 9.07 -6.87
N TYR A 87 1.45 7.85 -7.34
CA TYR A 87 0.45 6.80 -7.42
C TYR A 87 -0.08 6.43 -6.02
N SER A 88 0.82 6.26 -5.04
CA SER A 88 0.44 5.98 -3.65
C SER A 88 -0.38 7.13 -3.05
N ALA A 89 0.01 8.38 -3.30
CA ALA A 89 -0.73 9.54 -2.83
C ALA A 89 -2.14 9.61 -3.46
N ALA A 90 -2.24 9.39 -4.77
CA ALA A 90 -3.51 9.34 -5.47
C ALA A 90 -4.41 8.23 -4.92
N TYR A 91 -3.86 7.03 -4.72
CA TYR A 91 -4.60 5.87 -4.22
C TYR A 91 -5.13 6.11 -2.80
N ASN A 92 -4.31 6.68 -1.90
CA ASN A 92 -4.65 6.80 -0.49
C ASN A 92 -5.45 8.05 -0.11
N PHE A 93 -5.26 9.17 -0.82
CA PHE A 93 -5.83 10.47 -0.42
C PHE A 93 -6.84 11.05 -1.40
N LEU A 94 -6.81 10.63 -2.67
CA LEU A 94 -7.57 11.30 -3.73
C LEU A 94 -8.64 10.42 -4.38
N ARG A 95 -8.30 9.16 -4.65
CA ARG A 95 -9.15 8.22 -5.39
C ARG A 95 -10.16 7.54 -4.46
N PRO A 96 -11.47 7.72 -4.69
CA PRO A 96 -12.49 6.92 -4.01
C PRO A 96 -12.42 5.46 -4.42
N HIS A 97 -12.66 4.54 -3.48
CA HIS A 97 -12.73 3.10 -3.77
C HIS A 97 -14.11 2.56 -3.46
N GLU A 98 -14.65 1.75 -4.36
CA GLU A 98 -15.95 1.09 -4.21
C GLU A 98 -16.02 0.26 -2.93
N ALA A 99 -14.97 -0.51 -2.63
CA ALA A 99 -14.85 -1.31 -1.40
C ALA A 99 -14.90 -0.49 -0.10
N LEU A 100 -14.74 0.84 -0.17
CA LEU A 100 -14.80 1.76 0.95
C LEU A 100 -16.05 2.67 0.90
N HIS A 101 -17.10 2.23 0.21
CA HIS A 101 -18.31 3.03 -0.05
C HIS A 101 -17.99 4.37 -0.74
N TYR A 102 -17.11 4.32 -1.75
CA TYR A 102 -16.64 5.49 -2.47
C TYR A 102 -15.97 6.54 -1.57
N ARG A 103 -15.28 6.09 -0.53
CA ARG A 103 -14.35 6.90 0.28
C ARG A 103 -12.90 6.63 -0.08
N VAL A 104 -12.02 7.55 0.30
CA VAL A 104 -10.57 7.37 0.21
C VAL A 104 -10.06 6.55 1.41
N PRO A 105 -8.95 5.80 1.29
CA PRO A 105 -8.40 5.04 2.40
C PRO A 105 -7.99 5.90 3.59
N VAL A 106 -7.46 7.10 3.31
CA VAL A 106 -7.07 8.07 4.35
C VAL A 106 -7.73 9.41 4.05
N GLU A 107 -8.70 9.78 4.89
CA GLU A 107 -9.38 11.06 4.76
C GLU A 107 -8.55 12.20 5.34
N LEU A 108 -8.28 13.22 4.52
CA LEU A 108 -7.62 14.45 4.94
C LEU A 108 -8.65 15.59 4.99
N PRO A 109 -8.88 16.23 6.15
CA PRO A 109 -9.83 17.34 6.29
C PRO A 109 -9.58 18.49 5.30
N GLN A 110 -8.31 18.79 5.01
CA GLN A 110 -7.87 19.86 4.10
C GLN A 110 -8.36 19.63 2.66
N LEU A 111 -8.61 18.38 2.27
CA LEU A 111 -9.05 18.04 0.91
C LEU A 111 -10.58 17.99 0.78
N LYS A 112 -11.34 17.96 1.90
CA LYS A 112 -12.81 17.83 1.90
C LYS A 112 -13.55 18.97 1.18
N PRO A 113 -13.11 20.24 1.25
CA PRO A 113 -13.81 21.34 0.57
C PRO A 113 -13.79 21.24 -0.96
N PHE A 114 -12.80 20.54 -1.52
CA PHE A 114 -12.55 20.52 -2.95
C PHE A 114 -13.28 19.37 -3.65
N LYS A 115 -14.02 19.68 -4.72
CA LYS A 115 -14.72 18.67 -5.53
C LYS A 115 -13.91 18.20 -6.72
N ARG A 116 -13.24 19.13 -7.43
CA ARG A 116 -12.48 18.81 -8.65
C ARG A 116 -11.13 18.20 -8.29
N MET A 117 -10.69 17.20 -9.05
CA MET A 117 -9.39 16.56 -8.82
C MET A 117 -8.20 17.51 -8.90
N PRO A 118 -8.12 18.46 -9.86
CA PRO A 118 -7.01 19.42 -9.88
C PRO A 118 -6.90 20.23 -8.58
N ASP A 119 -8.03 20.68 -8.02
CA ASP A 119 -8.03 21.43 -6.76
C ASP A 119 -7.56 20.56 -5.59
N LYS A 120 -7.97 19.29 -5.54
CA LYS A 120 -7.49 18.36 -4.50
C LYS A 120 -5.99 18.10 -4.61
N TRP A 121 -5.45 18.01 -5.82
CA TRP A 121 -4.01 17.87 -6.05
C TRP A 121 -3.25 19.09 -5.56
N LEU A 122 -3.71 20.30 -5.89
CA LEU A 122 -3.09 21.54 -5.42
C LEU A 122 -3.09 21.61 -3.90
N ALA A 123 -4.22 21.32 -3.26
CA ALA A 123 -4.33 21.29 -1.80
C ALA A 123 -3.42 20.23 -1.15
N LEU A 124 -3.27 19.07 -1.78
CA LEU A 124 -2.36 18.02 -1.29
C LEU A 124 -0.89 18.44 -1.40
N ILE A 125 -0.51 19.11 -2.49
CA ILE A 125 0.86 19.62 -2.68
C ILE A 125 1.16 20.72 -1.65
N GLU A 126 0.23 21.65 -1.43
CA GLU A 126 0.36 22.70 -0.43
C GLU A 126 0.49 22.12 0.98
N LEU A 127 -0.34 21.13 1.33
CA LEU A 127 -0.24 20.42 2.60
C LEU A 127 1.12 19.73 2.74
N ALA A 128 1.60 19.05 1.71
CA ALA A 128 2.91 18.40 1.73
C ALA A 128 4.04 19.42 1.95
N GLN A 129 3.99 20.58 1.29
CA GLN A 129 4.98 21.65 1.49
C GLN A 129 4.98 22.19 2.93
N SER A 130 3.81 22.31 3.56
CA SER A 130 3.70 22.75 4.97
C SER A 130 4.23 21.74 5.99
N GLN A 131 4.24 20.44 5.63
CA GLN A 131 4.67 19.35 6.51
C GLN A 131 6.11 18.91 6.28
N LEU A 132 6.68 19.22 5.11
CA LEU A 132 8.10 19.01 4.86
C LEU A 132 8.90 19.87 5.83
N PRO A 133 9.94 19.32 6.49
CA PRO A 133 10.82 20.14 7.31
C PRO A 133 11.38 21.26 6.44
N THR A 134 11.18 22.51 6.86
CA THR A 134 11.81 23.65 6.21
C THR A 134 13.31 23.42 6.26
N ALA A 135 14.00 23.54 5.12
CA ALA A 135 15.46 23.50 5.11
C ALA A 135 15.94 24.56 6.11
N ALA A 136 16.66 24.12 7.15
CA ALA A 136 17.31 25.01 8.12
C ALA A 136 18.45 25.79 7.45
#